data_AF-A0A8H5V8S4-F1
#
_entry.id   AF-A0A8H5V8S4-F1
#
_cell.length_a   1.000
_cell.length_b   1.000
_cell.length_c   1.000
_cell.angle_alpha   90.00
_cell.angle_beta   90.00
_cell.angle_gamma   90.00
#
_symmetry.space_group_name_H-M   'P 1'
#
loop_
_entity.id
_entity.type
_entity.pdbx_description
1 polymer ?
#
loop_
_entity_poly.entity_id
_entity_poly.type
_entity_poly.pdbx_seq_one_letter_code
_entity_poly.pdbx_strand_id
1 'polypeptide(L)'
;MTSPPPIDTSFDVNNSDVPFEVLDHLIEVYRVKLHLQPLQLFNISELKEILTTAPQYLLYSFLALTVRYSAHDFFNGKQLKAVELYGSSAQQEVAILASQGVPKLETVQALCLLVLVDVAGKPACKPGRAWMSIGTMSRLEALRKLSQSSFYESSSELEASLRCHWTVALLEQTFMPQERSSVYGDDEHRYPASAHRPPSLPPTNDGECPPDLFSDDAPEDLGVTAYYIHVIEMWGHLSSYMHQVRIGKAETAWSPGSMHYILCAELYKHETKLPHSHLLRNVHFTKRMAAELQDQREYWIPWLLMQVVTHAITAILHHPFIHLVAMRGRSSGLQARSFLQQTVDQALFNSAWVFKLLRLCEELRFEICDPLVGQLVAVVATIPWLFQRAIDPKVAEKAKGDLEWCKGFLERLSSTWPHIAQKLELLQSLDSTADNNSQPPAGKGISIAFHPALFWALVDPKISQMTPLHGESSSRPQDAMIRISTHYIHPLTETQVSQSAPSQREESFDPFMFDVGELEEVNLNDIFSQFLPDIYDIQ
;
A
#
# COMPACT_ATOMS: atom_id res chain seq x y z
N MET A 1 16.17 52.99 -23.52
CA MET A 1 15.05 52.16 -23.02
C MET A 1 15.61 51.37 -21.85
N THR A 2 15.41 51.91 -20.65
CA THR A 2 15.76 51.24 -19.39
C THR A 2 14.84 50.05 -19.21
N SER A 3 15.43 48.88 -19.01
CA SER A 3 14.73 47.69 -18.52
C SER A 3 13.88 48.06 -17.30
N PRO A 4 12.66 47.52 -17.16
CA PRO A 4 11.88 47.73 -15.96
C PRO A 4 12.65 47.18 -14.75
N PRO A 5 12.49 47.77 -13.55
CA PRO A 5 13.16 47.25 -12.36
C PRO A 5 12.66 45.82 -12.09
N PRO A 6 13.48 44.92 -11.52
CA PRO A 6 13.00 43.64 -11.04
C PRO A 6 11.96 43.95 -9.95
N ILE A 7 10.73 43.47 -10.14
CA ILE A 7 9.71 43.59 -9.10
C ILE A 7 10.26 42.80 -7.91
N ASP A 8 10.34 43.42 -6.74
CA ASP A 8 10.65 42.75 -5.47
C ASP A 8 9.54 41.72 -5.16
N THR A 9 9.65 40.53 -5.75
CA THR A 9 8.70 39.41 -5.65
C THR A 9 9.25 38.33 -4.73
N SER A 10 9.82 38.71 -3.59
CA SER A 10 10.22 37.73 -2.57
C SER A 10 9.16 37.62 -1.49
N PHE A 11 8.93 36.41 -0.97
CA PHE A 11 7.99 36.15 0.11
C PHE A 11 8.27 37.06 1.32
N ASP A 12 7.22 37.77 1.76
CA ASP A 12 7.18 38.58 2.97
C ASP A 12 6.10 38.03 3.91
N VAL A 13 6.43 37.86 5.18
CA VAL A 13 5.50 37.38 6.20
C VAL A 13 4.34 38.37 6.41
N ASN A 14 4.56 39.66 6.11
CA ASN A 14 3.53 40.69 6.20
C ASN A 14 2.62 40.76 4.96
N ASN A 15 3.02 40.13 3.85
CA ASN A 15 2.22 40.04 2.63
C ASN A 15 2.01 38.57 2.25
N SER A 16 0.86 38.04 2.64
CA SER A 16 0.49 36.65 2.41
C SER A 16 0.05 36.32 0.98
N ASP A 17 -0.08 37.30 0.09
CA ASP A 17 -0.53 37.07 -1.29
C ASP A 17 0.55 36.39 -2.13
N VAL A 18 0.13 35.42 -2.94
CA VAL A 18 1.00 34.66 -3.84
C VAL A 18 0.72 35.08 -5.29
N PRO A 19 1.74 35.48 -6.07
CA PRO A 19 1.55 35.79 -7.49
C PRO A 19 1.00 34.59 -8.27
N PHE A 20 0.23 34.84 -9.34
CA PHE A 20 -0.38 33.77 -10.15
C PHE A 20 0.64 32.77 -10.72
N GLU A 21 1.83 33.24 -11.12
CA GLU A 21 2.91 32.37 -11.63
C GLU A 21 3.42 31.40 -10.55
N VAL A 22 3.50 31.86 -9.30
CA VAL A 22 3.90 31.03 -8.16
C VAL A 22 2.78 30.04 -7.83
N LEU A 23 1.51 30.46 -7.90
CA LEU A 23 0.37 29.56 -7.71
C LEU A 23 0.33 28.45 -8.77
N ASP A 24 0.58 28.77 -10.04
CA ASP A 24 0.66 27.78 -11.13
C ASP A 24 1.78 26.76 -10.89
N HIS A 25 2.95 27.21 -10.41
CA HIS A 25 4.02 26.32 -10.01
C HIS A 25 3.59 25.39 -8.84
N LEU A 26 2.89 25.91 -7.83
CA LEU A 26 2.43 25.13 -6.69
C LEU A 26 1.33 24.12 -7.08
N ILE A 27 0.51 24.43 -8.08
CA ILE A 27 -0.43 23.48 -8.70
C ILE A 27 0.33 22.32 -9.35
N GLU A 28 1.41 22.59 -10.08
CA GLU A 28 2.23 21.51 -10.66
C GLU A 28 2.91 20.66 -9.57
N VAL A 29 3.39 21.30 -8.50
CA VAL A 29 3.92 20.58 -7.32
C VAL A 29 2.86 19.64 -6.73
N TYR A 30 1.61 20.11 -6.57
CA TYR A 30 0.51 19.27 -6.11
C TYR A 30 0.25 18.10 -7.06
N ARG A 31 0.15 18.36 -8.38
CA ARG A 31 -0.08 17.35 -9.42
C ARG A 31 0.98 16.24 -9.39
N VAL A 32 2.26 16.60 -9.23
CA VAL A 32 3.36 15.63 -9.27
C VAL A 32 3.46 14.85 -7.96
N LYS A 33 3.43 15.54 -6.81
CA LYS A 33 3.82 14.97 -5.51
C LYS A 33 2.67 14.43 -4.67
N LEU A 34 1.43 14.92 -4.85
CA LEU A 34 0.34 14.71 -3.87
C LEU A 34 -0.95 14.20 -4.50
N HIS A 35 -1.24 14.60 -5.73
CA HIS A 35 -2.46 14.20 -6.42
C HIS A 35 -2.51 12.68 -6.62
N LEU A 36 -3.60 12.07 -6.13
CA LEU A 36 -3.87 10.63 -6.08
C LEU A 36 -2.87 9.80 -5.23
N GLN A 37 -2.01 10.47 -4.44
CA GLN A 37 -1.04 9.81 -3.55
C GLN A 37 -0.69 10.66 -2.30
N PRO A 38 -1.59 10.81 -1.30
CA PRO A 38 -2.88 10.13 -1.16
C PRO A 38 -4.09 11.02 -1.48
N LEU A 39 -3.90 12.25 -1.98
CA LEU A 39 -4.98 13.25 -2.09
C LEU A 39 -5.74 13.15 -3.40
N GLN A 40 -7.01 12.72 -3.34
CA GLN A 40 -7.90 12.69 -4.49
C GLN A 40 -8.80 13.93 -4.59
N LEU A 41 -8.55 14.97 -3.78
CA LEU A 41 -9.47 16.06 -3.47
C LEU A 41 -9.99 16.87 -4.66
N PHE A 42 -9.15 17.13 -5.65
CA PHE A 42 -9.40 18.15 -6.67
C PHE A 42 -9.29 17.58 -8.08
N ASN A 43 -10.04 18.17 -9.00
CA ASN A 43 -9.80 18.02 -10.44
C ASN A 43 -8.68 18.97 -10.86
N ILE A 44 -7.62 18.44 -11.45
CA ILE A 44 -6.44 19.23 -11.83
C ILE A 44 -6.79 20.29 -12.88
N SER A 45 -7.70 19.99 -13.82
CA SER A 45 -8.08 20.95 -14.86
C SER A 45 -8.81 22.17 -14.32
N GLU A 46 -9.51 22.03 -13.19
CA GLU A 46 -10.34 23.06 -12.56
C GLU A 46 -9.66 23.68 -11.33
N LEU A 47 -8.53 23.12 -10.88
CA LEU A 47 -7.90 23.46 -9.60
C LEU A 47 -7.55 24.95 -9.49
N LYS A 48 -7.09 25.57 -10.58
CA LYS A 48 -6.76 27.01 -10.58
C LYS A 48 -7.99 27.87 -10.29
N GLU A 49 -9.10 27.59 -10.98
CA GLU A 49 -10.36 28.31 -10.79
C GLU A 49 -10.90 28.11 -9.37
N ILE A 50 -10.89 26.86 -8.89
CA ILE A 50 -11.27 26.50 -7.52
C ILE A 50 -10.45 27.32 -6.52
N LEU A 51 -9.11 27.34 -6.63
CA LEU A 51 -8.25 28.03 -5.66
C LEU A 51 -8.40 29.55 -5.70
N THR A 52 -8.70 30.14 -6.86
CA THR A 52 -8.93 31.60 -6.98
C THR A 52 -10.25 32.06 -6.36
N THR A 53 -11.24 31.17 -6.27
CA THR A 53 -12.56 31.46 -5.69
C THR A 53 -12.75 30.86 -4.29
N ALA A 54 -11.82 30.01 -3.87
CA ALA A 54 -11.85 29.33 -2.58
C ALA A 54 -11.81 30.29 -1.39
N PRO A 55 -12.47 29.91 -0.27
CA PRO A 55 -12.24 30.57 1.01
C PRO A 55 -10.74 30.57 1.37
N GLN A 56 -10.30 31.65 2.03
CA GLN A 56 -8.89 31.87 2.35
C GLN A 56 -8.26 30.70 3.11
N TYR A 57 -8.97 30.08 4.05
CA TYR A 57 -8.47 28.93 4.80
C TYR A 57 -8.18 27.70 3.91
N LEU A 58 -8.92 27.50 2.81
CA LEU A 58 -8.67 26.39 1.88
C LEU A 58 -7.44 26.67 1.02
N LEU A 59 -7.35 27.89 0.47
CA LEU A 59 -6.17 28.36 -0.25
C LEU A 59 -4.92 28.26 0.63
N TYR A 60 -4.98 28.72 1.88
CA TYR A 60 -3.83 28.69 2.79
C TYR A 60 -3.45 27.28 3.20
N SER A 61 -4.43 26.37 3.36
CA SER A 61 -4.13 24.94 3.56
C SER A 61 -3.39 24.34 2.35
N PHE A 62 -3.80 24.70 1.13
CA PHE A 62 -3.13 24.27 -0.10
C PHE A 62 -1.71 24.82 -0.21
N LEU A 63 -1.52 26.12 0.04
CA LEU A 63 -0.20 26.76 0.04
C LEU A 63 0.71 26.16 1.11
N ALA A 64 0.22 25.99 2.34
CA ALA A 64 0.99 25.40 3.44
C ALA A 64 1.51 23.99 3.11
N LEU A 65 0.74 23.20 2.35
CA LEU A 65 1.14 21.87 1.94
C LEU A 65 2.13 21.91 0.76
N THR A 66 1.85 22.67 -0.29
CA THR A 66 2.62 22.66 -1.54
C THR A 66 3.95 23.42 -1.43
N VAL A 67 4.00 24.53 -0.70
CA VAL A 67 5.24 25.33 -0.52
C VAL A 67 6.35 24.51 0.12
N ARG A 68 6.00 23.54 0.96
CA ARG A 68 6.97 22.59 1.55
C ARG A 68 7.78 21.84 0.50
N TYR A 69 7.19 21.54 -0.65
CA TYR A 69 7.79 20.77 -1.73
C TYR A 69 8.30 21.67 -2.88
N SER A 70 8.17 22.99 -2.74
CA SER A 70 8.55 23.94 -3.77
C SER A 70 10.00 24.39 -3.61
N ALA A 71 10.68 24.50 -4.76
CA ALA A 71 11.99 25.11 -4.90
C ALA A 71 11.91 26.49 -5.58
N HIS A 72 10.73 27.11 -5.66
CA HIS A 72 10.55 28.38 -6.36
C HIS A 72 11.31 29.53 -5.67
N ASP A 73 11.97 30.35 -6.48
CA ASP A 73 12.77 31.50 -6.04
C ASP A 73 11.98 32.54 -5.23
N PHE A 74 10.64 32.53 -5.31
CA PHE A 74 9.77 33.42 -4.56
C PHE A 74 9.96 33.23 -3.06
N PHE A 75 10.14 31.99 -2.60
CA PHE A 75 10.33 31.69 -1.19
C PHE A 75 11.77 31.90 -0.71
N ASN A 76 12.77 31.81 -1.60
CA ASN A 76 14.19 32.10 -1.32
C ASN A 76 14.70 31.64 0.07
N GLY A 77 14.53 30.36 0.41
CA GLY A 77 14.96 29.81 1.71
C GLY A 77 14.01 30.07 2.89
N LYS A 78 12.90 30.78 2.68
CA LYS A 78 11.87 31.09 3.68
C LYS A 78 10.67 30.13 3.62
N GLN A 79 10.78 28.97 2.95
CA GLN A 79 9.67 28.02 2.79
C GLN A 79 9.04 27.62 4.13
N LEU A 80 9.86 27.32 5.15
CA LEU A 80 9.34 26.93 6.47
C LEU A 80 8.51 28.05 7.12
N LYS A 81 8.91 29.31 6.96
CA LYS A 81 8.16 30.47 7.49
C LYS A 81 6.83 30.63 6.75
N ALA A 82 6.82 30.45 5.43
CA ALA A 82 5.60 30.48 4.63
C ALA A 82 4.64 29.35 5.03
N VAL A 83 5.14 28.12 5.18
CA VAL A 83 4.36 26.97 5.66
C VAL A 83 3.76 27.24 7.04
N GLU A 84 4.53 27.83 7.96
CA GLU A 84 4.04 28.17 9.31
C GLU A 84 2.97 29.26 9.28
N LEU A 85 3.16 30.32 8.47
CA LEU A 85 2.18 31.39 8.31
C LEU A 85 0.85 30.85 7.76
N TYR A 86 0.89 30.25 6.56
CA TYR A 86 -0.31 29.74 5.90
C TYR A 86 -0.97 28.64 6.72
N GLY A 87 -0.19 27.72 7.26
CA GLY A 87 -0.70 26.60 8.04
C GLY A 87 -1.35 27.05 9.35
N SER A 88 -0.77 28.01 10.07
CA SER A 88 -1.34 28.49 11.34
C SER A 88 -2.62 29.30 11.12
N SER A 89 -2.64 30.18 10.11
CA SER A 89 -3.83 30.95 9.75
C SER A 89 -4.99 30.05 9.31
N ALA A 90 -4.74 29.09 8.41
CA ALA A 90 -5.76 28.13 7.99
C ALA A 90 -6.26 27.27 9.15
N GLN A 91 -5.35 26.75 9.98
CA GLN A 91 -5.71 25.90 11.13
C GLN A 91 -6.60 26.63 12.12
N GLN A 92 -6.35 27.92 12.39
CA GLN A 92 -7.16 28.70 13.32
C GLN A 92 -8.61 28.83 12.84
N GLU A 93 -8.80 29.21 11.58
CA GLU A 93 -10.14 29.39 11.01
C GLU A 93 -10.89 28.07 10.88
N VAL A 94 -10.23 27.03 10.36
CA VAL A 94 -10.80 25.68 10.22
C VAL A 94 -11.18 25.10 11.58
N ALA A 95 -10.36 25.31 12.63
CA ALA A 95 -10.69 24.83 13.98
C ALA A 95 -11.97 25.48 14.54
N ILE A 96 -12.20 26.77 14.26
CA ILE A 96 -13.43 27.45 14.67
C ILE A 96 -14.63 26.83 13.94
N LEU A 97 -14.56 26.71 12.61
CA LEU A 97 -15.63 26.11 11.81
C LEU A 97 -15.94 24.68 12.25
N ALA A 98 -14.90 23.87 12.48
CA ALA A 98 -15.04 22.49 12.92
C ALA A 98 -15.66 22.37 14.32
N SER A 99 -15.26 23.24 15.26
CA SER A 99 -15.82 23.28 16.62
C SER A 99 -17.32 23.64 16.65
N GLN A 100 -17.78 24.40 15.65
CA GLN A 100 -19.18 24.75 15.43
C GLN A 100 -19.95 23.68 14.65
N GLY A 101 -19.28 22.60 14.22
CA GLY A 101 -19.89 21.51 13.47
C GLY A 101 -20.29 21.91 12.05
N VAL A 102 -19.63 22.90 11.43
CA VAL A 102 -19.95 23.38 10.07
C VAL A 102 -19.43 22.39 9.02
N PRO A 103 -20.29 21.58 8.36
CA PRO A 103 -19.86 20.46 7.52
C PRO A 103 -19.75 20.88 6.04
N LYS A 104 -19.09 22.03 5.78
CA LYS A 104 -18.84 22.51 4.41
C LYS A 104 -17.76 21.66 3.73
N LEU A 105 -17.88 21.49 2.41
CA LEU A 105 -16.93 20.72 1.61
C LEU A 105 -15.50 21.27 1.76
N GLU A 106 -15.36 22.58 1.65
CA GLU A 106 -14.08 23.29 1.74
C GLU A 106 -13.44 23.14 3.12
N THR A 107 -14.24 23.08 4.19
CA THR A 107 -13.74 22.81 5.56
C THR A 107 -13.11 21.42 5.64
N VAL A 108 -13.76 20.40 5.08
CA VAL A 108 -13.26 19.02 5.08
C VAL A 108 -12.03 18.89 4.17
N GLN A 109 -12.04 19.51 2.99
CA GLN A 109 -10.89 19.56 2.08
C GLN A 109 -9.68 20.24 2.74
N ALA A 110 -9.89 21.37 3.43
CA ALA A 110 -8.85 22.08 4.16
C ALA A 110 -8.26 21.21 5.28
N LEU A 111 -9.10 20.49 6.03
CA LEU A 111 -8.64 19.52 7.03
C LEU A 111 -7.80 18.40 6.40
N CYS A 112 -8.20 17.84 5.26
CA CYS A 112 -7.43 16.82 4.55
C CYS A 112 -6.01 17.31 4.23
N LEU A 113 -5.89 18.54 3.72
CA LEU A 113 -4.59 19.17 3.43
C LEU A 113 -3.78 19.42 4.70
N LEU A 114 -4.40 19.95 5.76
CA LEU A 114 -3.75 20.25 7.03
C LEU A 114 -3.26 19.00 7.77
N VAL A 115 -3.96 17.86 7.64
CA VAL A 115 -3.48 16.56 8.14
C VAL A 115 -2.11 16.25 7.55
N LEU A 116 -1.94 16.38 6.23
CA LEU A 116 -0.65 16.13 5.59
C LEU A 116 0.39 17.21 5.94
N VAL A 117 -0.01 18.46 6.18
CA VAL A 117 0.89 19.50 6.70
C VAL A 117 1.47 19.12 8.07
N ASP A 118 0.63 18.60 8.97
CA ASP A 118 1.04 18.19 10.31
C ASP A 118 1.87 16.89 10.30
N VAL A 119 1.55 15.95 9.40
CA VAL A 119 2.32 14.70 9.19
C VAL A 119 3.67 14.95 8.53
N ALA A 120 3.74 15.88 7.57
CA ALA A 120 4.98 16.28 6.89
C ALA A 120 5.77 17.38 7.64
N GLY A 121 5.36 17.73 8.87
CA GLY A 121 5.98 18.77 9.70
C GLY A 121 7.50 18.59 9.88
N LYS A 122 8.27 19.67 9.67
CA LYS A 122 9.69 19.78 10.07
C LYS A 122 9.85 20.91 11.09
N PRO A 123 10.72 20.78 12.11
CA PRO A 123 11.69 19.71 12.35
C PRO A 123 11.09 18.40 12.89
N ALA A 124 9.83 18.38 13.31
CA ALA A 124 9.16 17.16 13.79
C ALA A 124 7.70 17.08 13.32
N CYS A 125 7.25 15.84 13.08
CA CYS A 125 5.85 15.48 12.86
C CYS A 125 5.00 15.89 14.07
N LYS A 126 3.74 16.30 13.84
CA LYS A 126 2.77 16.65 14.91
C LYS A 126 1.65 15.60 14.98
N PRO A 127 1.94 14.34 15.40
CA PRO A 127 1.01 13.22 15.27
C PRO A 127 -0.29 13.42 16.06
N GLY A 128 -0.23 14.03 17.25
CA GLY A 128 -1.42 14.31 18.06
C GLY A 128 -2.38 15.30 17.39
N ARG A 129 -1.85 16.32 16.69
CA ARG A 129 -2.68 17.25 15.92
C ARG A 129 -3.28 16.58 14.69
N ALA A 130 -2.47 15.82 13.94
CA ALA A 130 -2.95 15.06 12.79
C ALA A 130 -4.08 14.10 13.19
N TRP A 131 -3.93 13.37 14.30
CA TRP A 131 -4.96 12.47 14.84
C TRP A 131 -6.29 13.21 15.13
N MET A 132 -6.22 14.35 15.83
CA MET A 132 -7.41 15.14 16.14
C MET A 132 -8.06 15.71 14.88
N SER A 133 -7.26 16.19 13.92
CA SER A 133 -7.75 16.67 12.63
C SER A 133 -8.43 15.55 11.83
N ILE A 134 -7.86 14.34 11.78
CA ILE A 134 -8.48 13.18 11.11
C ILE A 134 -9.83 12.86 11.75
N GLY A 135 -9.89 12.68 13.07
CA GLY A 135 -11.15 12.39 13.76
C GLY A 135 -12.21 13.50 13.61
N THR A 136 -11.78 14.76 13.49
CA THR A 136 -12.66 15.91 13.24
C THR A 136 -13.21 15.89 11.81
N MET A 137 -12.32 15.71 10.83
CA MET A 137 -12.62 15.57 9.41
C MET A 137 -13.62 14.44 9.16
N SER A 138 -13.40 13.25 9.73
CA SER A 138 -14.31 12.10 9.61
C SER A 138 -15.71 12.38 10.13
N ARG A 139 -15.81 13.07 11.28
CA ARG A 139 -17.11 13.45 11.87
C ARG A 139 -17.82 14.52 11.04
N LEU A 140 -17.11 15.52 10.55
CA LEU A 140 -17.68 16.53 9.65
C LEU A 140 -18.16 15.91 8.34
N GLU A 141 -17.40 14.96 7.78
CA GLU A 141 -17.79 14.23 6.58
C GLU A 141 -19.04 13.36 6.80
N ALA A 142 -19.14 12.69 7.95
CA ALA A 142 -20.34 11.96 8.34
C ALA A 142 -21.56 12.90 8.48
N LEU A 143 -21.38 14.07 9.13
CA LEU A 143 -22.43 15.10 9.22
C LEU A 143 -22.84 15.62 7.84
N ARG A 144 -21.87 15.81 6.94
CA ARG A 144 -22.09 16.25 5.57
C ARG A 144 -22.97 15.24 4.82
N LYS A 145 -22.65 13.94 4.89
CA LYS A 145 -23.48 12.88 4.32
C LYS A 145 -24.90 12.84 4.88
N LEU A 146 -25.04 12.94 6.20
CA LEU A 146 -26.37 12.96 6.85
C LEU A 146 -27.21 14.17 6.41
N SER A 147 -26.56 15.30 6.12
CA SER A 147 -27.22 16.53 5.69
C SER A 147 -27.52 16.56 4.18
N GLN A 148 -26.92 15.67 3.37
CA GLN A 148 -26.89 15.73 1.91
C GLN A 148 -27.77 14.70 1.20
N SER A 149 -28.85 14.21 1.82
CA SER A 149 -29.63 13.08 1.30
C SER A 149 -30.38 13.30 -0.04
N SER A 150 -30.26 14.42 -0.77
CA SER A 150 -30.96 14.59 -2.08
C SER A 150 -30.51 15.70 -3.05
N PHE A 151 -29.54 16.57 -2.76
CA PHE A 151 -29.35 17.82 -3.52
C PHE A 151 -27.91 18.05 -3.97
N TYR A 152 -27.47 17.37 -5.03
CA TYR A 152 -26.35 17.88 -5.85
C TYR A 152 -26.95 18.66 -6.99
N GLU A 153 -26.60 19.96 -7.12
CA GLU A 153 -27.15 20.81 -8.17
C GLU A 153 -26.47 20.53 -9.52
N SER A 154 -25.24 19.99 -9.48
CA SER A 154 -24.46 19.62 -10.66
C SER A 154 -23.68 18.31 -10.50
N SER A 155 -23.29 17.71 -11.64
CA SER A 155 -22.39 16.55 -11.67
C SER A 155 -20.99 16.87 -11.11
N SER A 156 -20.53 18.12 -11.23
CA SER A 156 -19.21 18.54 -10.72
C SER A 156 -19.20 18.60 -9.19
N GLU A 157 -20.27 19.12 -8.57
CA GLU A 157 -20.42 19.12 -7.10
C GLU A 157 -20.47 17.70 -6.51
N LEU A 158 -21.17 16.78 -7.19
CA LEU A 158 -21.18 15.37 -6.80
C LEU A 158 -19.77 14.77 -6.88
N GLU A 159 -19.04 15.02 -7.95
CA GLU A 159 -17.68 14.51 -8.13
C GLU A 159 -16.72 15.06 -7.06
N ALA A 160 -16.77 16.36 -6.77
CA ALA A 160 -15.97 16.98 -5.71
C ALA A 160 -16.32 16.41 -4.32
N SER A 161 -17.61 16.17 -4.07
CA SER A 161 -18.11 15.51 -2.86
C SER A 161 -17.56 14.09 -2.71
N LEU A 162 -17.59 13.27 -3.78
CA LEU A 162 -17.08 11.90 -3.76
C LEU A 162 -15.56 11.87 -3.57
N ARG A 163 -14.82 12.75 -4.25
CA ARG A 163 -13.37 12.90 -4.09
C ARG A 163 -12.97 13.26 -2.67
N CYS A 164 -13.66 14.21 -2.06
CA CYS A 164 -13.45 14.58 -0.67
C CYS A 164 -13.75 13.40 0.25
N HIS A 165 -14.91 12.77 0.06
CA HIS A 165 -15.33 11.61 0.83
C HIS A 165 -14.29 10.49 0.86
N TRP A 166 -13.83 10.07 -0.31
CA TRP A 166 -12.85 9.00 -0.42
C TRP A 166 -11.47 9.41 0.05
N THR A 167 -11.09 10.68 -0.11
CA THR A 167 -9.84 11.18 0.49
C THR A 167 -9.87 11.09 2.02
N VAL A 168 -11.00 11.40 2.68
CA VAL A 168 -11.15 11.20 4.13
C VAL A 168 -10.91 9.73 4.48
N ALA A 169 -11.56 8.81 3.79
CA ALA A 169 -11.38 7.37 4.01
C ALA A 169 -9.93 6.91 3.78
N LEU A 170 -9.25 7.40 2.74
CA LEU A 170 -7.84 7.09 2.49
C LEU A 170 -6.92 7.58 3.62
N LEU A 171 -7.13 8.81 4.10
CA LEU A 171 -6.34 9.37 5.20
C LEU A 171 -6.59 8.62 6.51
N GLU A 172 -7.84 8.24 6.81
CA GLU A 172 -8.15 7.35 7.92
C GLU A 172 -7.41 6.02 7.81
N GLN A 173 -7.43 5.38 6.63
CA GLN A 173 -6.77 4.09 6.44
C GLN A 173 -5.25 4.16 6.47
N THR A 174 -4.69 5.29 6.05
CA THR A 174 -3.24 5.50 6.04
C THR A 174 -2.68 5.78 7.43
N PHE A 175 -3.43 6.47 8.29
CA PHE A 175 -2.91 6.99 9.54
C PHE A 175 -3.63 6.47 10.80
N MET A 176 -4.85 5.96 10.65
CA MET A 176 -5.74 5.50 11.73
C MET A 176 -6.54 4.23 11.37
N PRO A 177 -5.95 3.19 10.73
CA PRO A 177 -6.72 2.09 10.16
C PRO A 177 -7.53 1.27 11.20
N GLN A 178 -7.15 1.31 12.49
CA GLN A 178 -7.84 0.60 13.58
C GLN A 178 -9.10 1.31 14.09
N GLU A 179 -9.18 2.64 13.98
CA GLU A 179 -10.20 3.46 14.65
C GLU A 179 -11.36 3.84 13.71
N ARG A 180 -11.35 3.30 12.48
CA ARG A 180 -12.41 3.57 11.52
C ARG A 180 -13.72 3.02 12.06
N SER A 181 -14.70 3.90 12.21
CA SER A 181 -16.07 3.47 12.48
C SER A 181 -16.59 2.75 11.24
N SER A 182 -17.03 1.51 11.42
CA SER A 182 -17.76 0.69 10.45
C SER A 182 -19.11 1.35 10.08
N VAL A 183 -19.07 2.51 9.41
CA VAL A 183 -20.25 3.27 8.98
C VAL A 183 -20.60 2.96 7.52
N TYR A 184 -19.79 2.16 6.84
CA TYR A 184 -20.00 1.80 5.43
C TYR A 184 -20.80 0.51 5.33
N GLY A 185 -22.11 0.63 5.60
CA GLY A 185 -23.08 -0.38 5.22
C GLY A 185 -23.43 -0.21 3.75
N ASP A 186 -23.04 -1.21 2.95
CA ASP A 186 -23.78 -1.89 1.86
C ASP A 186 -24.77 -1.14 0.95
N ASP A 187 -24.62 0.16 0.73
CA ASP A 187 -25.36 0.90 -0.30
C ASP A 187 -24.40 1.36 -1.39
N GLU A 188 -24.35 0.58 -2.48
CA GLU A 188 -23.79 0.87 -3.81
C GLU A 188 -22.83 2.07 -3.87
N HIS A 189 -21.60 1.83 -3.40
CA HIS A 189 -20.57 2.86 -3.26
C HIS A 189 -20.29 3.54 -4.62
N ARG A 190 -20.82 4.75 -4.82
CA ARG A 190 -20.42 5.60 -5.95
C ARG A 190 -18.95 6.01 -5.76
N TYR A 191 -18.12 5.66 -6.72
CA TYR A 191 -16.71 6.05 -6.75
C TYR A 191 -16.53 7.35 -7.52
N PRO A 192 -15.45 8.12 -7.27
CA PRO A 192 -15.08 9.24 -8.13
C PRO A 192 -14.79 8.74 -9.55
N ALA A 193 -14.96 9.62 -10.53
CA ALA A 193 -14.63 9.29 -11.91
C ALA A 193 -13.16 8.86 -12.05
N SER A 194 -12.95 7.71 -12.71
CA SER A 194 -11.61 7.24 -13.06
C SER A 194 -11.14 7.88 -14.37
N ALA A 195 -9.82 8.09 -14.48
CA ALA A 195 -9.23 8.52 -15.74
C ALA A 195 -9.45 7.48 -16.84
N HIS A 196 -9.48 7.95 -18.09
CA HIS A 196 -9.57 7.07 -19.25
C HIS A 196 -8.37 6.12 -19.31
N ARG A 197 -8.64 4.90 -19.79
CA ARG A 197 -7.61 3.89 -20.00
C ARG A 197 -6.56 4.39 -21.01
N PRO A 198 -5.26 4.12 -20.77
CA PRO A 198 -4.22 4.41 -21.74
C PRO A 198 -4.50 3.64 -23.04
N PRO A 199 -4.17 4.22 -24.21
CA PRO A 199 -4.31 3.52 -25.48
C PRO A 199 -3.57 2.18 -25.48
N SER A 200 -4.14 1.15 -26.13
CA SER A 200 -3.46 -0.13 -26.31
C SER A 200 -2.18 0.08 -27.13
N LEU A 201 -1.09 -0.57 -26.72
CA LEU A 201 0.12 -0.62 -27.54
C LEU A 201 -0.10 -1.58 -28.72
N PRO A 202 0.57 -1.36 -29.86
CA PRO A 202 0.53 -2.31 -30.96
C PRO A 202 1.06 -3.68 -30.49
N PRO A 203 0.50 -4.79 -31.02
CA PRO A 203 0.97 -6.13 -30.67
C PRO A 203 2.46 -6.21 -30.97
N THR A 204 3.25 -6.45 -29.93
CA THR A 204 4.69 -6.72 -30.06
C THR A 204 4.82 -8.23 -30.22
N ASN A 205 5.62 -8.69 -31.20
CA ASN A 205 5.89 -10.10 -31.53
C ASN A 205 6.56 -10.93 -30.41
N ASP A 206 6.47 -10.48 -29.15
CA ASP A 206 7.01 -11.18 -28.00
C ASP A 206 6.07 -12.33 -27.63
N GLY A 207 6.19 -13.44 -28.36
CA GLY A 207 5.62 -14.75 -28.06
C GLY A 207 4.25 -14.68 -27.37
N GLU A 208 3.20 -14.56 -28.19
CA GLU A 208 1.80 -14.50 -27.76
C GLU A 208 1.53 -15.50 -26.64
N CYS A 209 1.40 -14.99 -25.41
CA CYS A 209 0.83 -15.75 -24.31
C CYS A 209 -0.58 -16.17 -24.77
N PRO A 210 -1.04 -17.40 -24.49
CA PRO A 210 -2.37 -17.84 -24.89
C PRO A 210 -3.41 -16.77 -24.49
N PRO A 211 -4.41 -16.48 -25.34
CA PRO A 211 -5.51 -15.59 -24.96
C PRO A 211 -6.05 -16.09 -23.62
N ASP A 212 -6.30 -15.16 -22.68
CA ASP A 212 -6.89 -15.53 -21.39
C ASP A 212 -8.12 -16.40 -21.67
N LEU A 213 -8.18 -17.60 -21.07
CA LEU A 213 -9.24 -18.60 -21.28
C LEU A 213 -10.66 -18.04 -21.04
N PHE A 214 -10.73 -16.87 -20.43
CA PHE A 214 -11.94 -16.11 -20.15
C PHE A 214 -11.74 -14.69 -20.69
N SER A 215 -12.24 -14.43 -21.90
CA SER A 215 -12.27 -13.10 -22.52
C SER A 215 -13.61 -12.40 -22.29
N ASP A 216 -14.34 -12.76 -21.24
CA ASP A 216 -15.52 -12.01 -20.82
C ASP A 216 -15.05 -10.91 -19.88
N ASP A 217 -14.89 -9.70 -20.42
CA ASP A 217 -14.76 -8.52 -19.57
C ASP A 217 -15.96 -8.46 -18.61
N ALA A 218 -15.70 -8.10 -17.36
CA ALA A 218 -16.78 -7.86 -16.40
C ALA A 218 -17.83 -6.92 -17.03
N PRO A 219 -19.13 -7.16 -16.82
CA PRO A 219 -20.19 -6.42 -17.51
C PRO A 219 -20.16 -4.91 -17.21
N GLU A 220 -19.47 -4.49 -16.15
CA GLU A 220 -19.27 -3.09 -15.76
C GLU A 220 -17.85 -2.86 -15.20
N ASP A 221 -17.07 -1.99 -15.86
CA ASP A 221 -15.74 -1.54 -15.42
C ASP A 221 -15.92 -0.32 -14.49
N LEU A 222 -15.58 -0.47 -13.20
CA LEU A 222 -15.68 0.60 -12.20
C LEU A 222 -14.57 1.65 -12.35
N GLY A 223 -13.52 1.34 -13.12
CA GLY A 223 -12.35 2.15 -13.32
C GLY A 223 -11.32 2.02 -12.19
N VAL A 224 -10.08 2.36 -12.54
CA VAL A 224 -8.91 2.07 -11.69
C VAL A 224 -8.89 2.78 -10.34
N THR A 225 -9.51 3.96 -10.23
CA THR A 225 -9.64 4.67 -8.95
C THR A 225 -10.53 3.91 -7.98
N ALA A 226 -11.62 3.31 -8.48
CA ALA A 226 -12.53 2.51 -7.68
C ALA A 226 -11.85 1.25 -7.14
N TYR A 227 -11.12 0.53 -8.00
CA TYR A 227 -10.37 -0.66 -7.59
C TYR A 227 -9.27 -0.31 -6.57
N TYR A 228 -8.55 0.79 -6.76
CA TYR A 228 -7.59 1.28 -5.77
C TYR A 228 -8.25 1.56 -4.41
N ILE A 229 -9.37 2.28 -4.39
CA ILE A 229 -10.15 2.55 -3.18
C ILE A 229 -10.55 1.25 -2.49
N HIS A 230 -11.06 0.27 -3.24
CA HIS A 230 -11.47 -1.03 -2.69
C HIS A 230 -10.29 -1.77 -2.01
N VAL A 231 -9.11 -1.73 -2.62
CA VAL A 231 -7.90 -2.33 -2.04
C VAL A 231 -7.47 -1.62 -0.75
N ILE A 232 -7.67 -0.30 -0.65
CA ILE A 232 -7.42 0.45 0.59
C ILE A 232 -8.42 0.07 1.70
N GLU A 233 -9.66 -0.29 1.37
CA GLU A 233 -10.61 -0.82 2.34
C GLU A 233 -10.16 -2.19 2.88
N MET A 234 -9.71 -3.08 2.00
CA MET A 234 -9.11 -4.37 2.39
C MET A 234 -7.89 -4.18 3.31
N TRP A 235 -7.05 -3.16 3.05
CA TRP A 235 -5.96 -2.81 3.96
C TRP A 235 -6.45 -2.46 5.38
N GLY A 236 -7.59 -1.78 5.49
CA GLY A 236 -8.23 -1.50 6.78
C GLY A 236 -8.68 -2.76 7.52
N HIS A 237 -9.30 -3.70 6.80
CA HIS A 237 -9.68 -4.99 7.37
C HIS A 237 -8.45 -5.79 7.83
N LEU A 238 -7.40 -5.83 7.02
CA LEU A 238 -6.13 -6.47 7.38
C LEU A 238 -5.49 -5.82 8.61
N SER A 239 -5.48 -4.48 8.69
CA SER A 239 -4.92 -3.76 9.83
C SER A 239 -5.68 -4.07 11.13
N SER A 240 -7.01 -4.12 11.06
CA SER A 240 -7.83 -4.57 12.19
C SER A 240 -7.52 -6.01 12.59
N TYR A 241 -7.38 -6.92 11.61
CA TYR A 241 -6.97 -8.30 11.86
C TYR A 241 -5.59 -8.38 12.53
N MET A 242 -4.59 -7.64 12.05
CA MET A 242 -3.25 -7.58 12.67
C MET A 242 -3.33 -7.08 14.12
N HIS A 243 -4.17 -6.09 14.39
CA HIS A 243 -4.42 -5.61 15.74
C HIS A 243 -5.04 -6.71 16.63
N GLN A 244 -6.08 -7.40 16.16
CA GLN A 244 -6.70 -8.53 16.87
C GLN A 244 -5.70 -9.66 17.13
N VAL A 245 -4.80 -9.92 16.18
CA VAL A 245 -3.67 -10.84 16.41
C VAL A 245 -2.83 -10.29 17.55
N ARG A 246 -2.29 -9.07 17.49
CA ARG A 246 -1.43 -8.52 18.54
C ARG A 246 -2.03 -8.62 19.95
N ILE A 247 -3.31 -8.30 20.11
CA ILE A 247 -3.98 -8.29 21.43
C ILE A 247 -4.52 -9.65 21.88
N GLY A 248 -4.27 -10.73 21.13
CA GLY A 248 -4.67 -12.08 21.54
C GLY A 248 -6.13 -12.43 21.27
N LYS A 249 -6.87 -11.61 20.51
CA LYS A 249 -8.30 -11.82 20.22
C LYS A 249 -8.59 -12.52 18.89
N ALA A 250 -7.62 -12.57 17.97
CA ALA A 250 -7.76 -13.32 16.73
C ALA A 250 -7.71 -14.83 16.98
N GLU A 251 -8.63 -15.54 16.33
CA GLU A 251 -8.64 -17.01 16.22
C GLU A 251 -7.48 -17.55 15.40
N THR A 252 -7.25 -18.87 15.44
CA THR A 252 -6.23 -19.55 14.63
C THR A 252 -6.45 -19.31 13.13
N ALA A 253 -5.41 -18.93 12.38
CA ALA A 253 -5.55 -18.53 10.98
C ALA A 253 -6.15 -19.62 10.06
N TRP A 254 -5.95 -20.90 10.38
CA TRP A 254 -6.44 -22.02 9.56
C TRP A 254 -7.80 -22.58 10.02
N SER A 255 -8.49 -21.96 10.98
CA SER A 255 -9.87 -22.37 11.28
C SER A 255 -10.79 -22.04 10.10
N PRO A 256 -11.79 -22.89 9.78
CA PRO A 256 -12.85 -22.51 8.85
C PRO A 256 -13.53 -21.23 9.33
N GLY A 257 -13.73 -20.27 8.42
CA GLY A 257 -14.34 -18.98 8.74
C GLY A 257 -13.41 -17.97 9.41
N SER A 258 -12.10 -18.28 9.52
CA SER A 258 -11.15 -17.35 10.09
C SER A 258 -11.09 -16.03 9.34
N MET A 259 -10.82 -14.93 10.04
CA MET A 259 -10.56 -13.64 9.39
C MET A 259 -9.44 -13.73 8.33
N HIS A 260 -8.47 -14.64 8.50
CA HIS A 260 -7.45 -14.89 7.50
C HIS A 260 -8.05 -15.41 6.17
N TYR A 261 -8.94 -16.42 6.23
CA TYR A 261 -9.58 -16.93 5.02
C TYR A 261 -10.62 -15.97 4.44
N ILE A 262 -11.30 -15.18 5.27
CA ILE A 262 -12.20 -14.12 4.81
C ILE A 262 -11.43 -13.10 3.97
N LEU A 263 -10.28 -12.62 4.47
CA LEU A 263 -9.41 -11.70 3.73
C LEU A 263 -8.86 -12.31 2.43
N CYS A 264 -8.47 -13.59 2.44
CA CYS A 264 -8.07 -14.29 1.20
C CYS A 264 -9.22 -14.33 0.19
N ALA A 265 -10.45 -14.59 0.63
CA ALA A 265 -11.61 -14.60 -0.25
C ALA A 265 -11.95 -13.20 -0.79
N GLU A 266 -11.76 -12.14 0.00
CA GLU A 266 -11.89 -10.75 -0.46
C GLU A 266 -10.89 -10.43 -1.57
N LEU A 267 -9.62 -10.85 -1.42
CA LEU A 267 -8.59 -10.69 -2.46
C LEU A 267 -8.96 -11.42 -3.76
N TYR A 268 -9.40 -12.67 -3.69
CA TYR A 268 -9.84 -13.41 -4.89
C TYR A 268 -11.08 -12.79 -5.53
N LYS A 269 -12.01 -12.28 -4.72
CA LYS A 269 -13.18 -11.56 -5.22
C LYS A 269 -12.78 -10.25 -5.93
N HIS A 270 -11.76 -9.56 -5.44
CA HIS A 270 -11.20 -8.40 -6.11
C HIS A 270 -10.55 -8.78 -7.45
N GLU A 271 -9.72 -9.82 -7.47
CA GLU A 271 -9.06 -10.30 -8.70
C GLU A 271 -10.08 -10.71 -9.78
N THR A 272 -11.12 -11.46 -9.40
CA THR A 272 -12.19 -11.89 -10.32
C THR A 272 -13.07 -10.75 -10.84
N LYS A 273 -13.12 -9.62 -10.13
CA LYS A 273 -13.86 -8.42 -10.55
C LYS A 273 -13.03 -7.42 -11.34
N LEU A 274 -11.71 -7.56 -11.35
CA LEU A 274 -10.81 -6.66 -12.05
C LEU A 274 -10.86 -6.97 -13.56
N PRO A 275 -11.29 -6.02 -14.41
CA PRO A 275 -11.36 -6.23 -15.85
C PRO A 275 -9.99 -6.60 -16.42
N HIS A 276 -9.97 -7.48 -17.43
CA HIS A 276 -8.73 -7.97 -18.03
C HIS A 276 -7.85 -6.82 -18.54
N SER A 277 -8.49 -5.79 -19.05
CA SER A 277 -7.83 -4.58 -19.53
C SER A 277 -6.97 -3.80 -18.50
N HIS A 278 -7.17 -4.00 -17.21
CA HIS A 278 -6.37 -3.41 -16.14
C HIS A 278 -5.28 -4.35 -15.61
N LEU A 279 -5.20 -5.59 -16.12
CA LEU A 279 -4.14 -6.52 -15.74
C LEU A 279 -2.78 -6.04 -16.24
N LEU A 280 -1.73 -6.29 -15.45
CA LEU A 280 -0.34 -5.92 -15.74
C LEU A 280 0.09 -6.25 -17.18
N ARG A 281 -0.30 -7.43 -17.67
CA ARG A 281 0.03 -7.90 -19.01
C ARG A 281 -0.62 -7.06 -20.13
N ASN A 282 -1.83 -6.53 -19.89
CA ASN A 282 -2.66 -5.87 -20.90
C ASN A 282 -2.46 -4.35 -20.90
N VAL A 283 -2.04 -3.77 -19.78
CA VAL A 283 -1.63 -2.36 -19.74
C VAL A 283 -0.22 -2.14 -20.27
N HIS A 284 0.57 -3.22 -20.42
CA HIS A 284 1.95 -3.21 -20.90
C HIS A 284 2.86 -2.23 -20.15
N PHE A 285 2.71 -2.12 -18.83
CA PHE A 285 3.40 -1.11 -18.01
C PHE A 285 4.92 -1.07 -18.24
N THR A 286 5.56 -2.23 -18.39
CA THR A 286 7.01 -2.36 -18.64
C THR A 286 7.46 -1.85 -20.02
N LYS A 287 6.53 -1.68 -20.97
CA LYS A 287 6.79 -1.24 -22.34
C LYS A 287 6.43 0.24 -22.56
N ARG A 288 5.86 0.91 -21.55
CA ARG A 288 5.44 2.31 -21.63
C ARG A 288 6.64 3.26 -21.53
N MET A 289 6.54 4.41 -22.18
CA MET A 289 7.56 5.45 -22.07
C MET A 289 7.36 6.29 -20.81
N ALA A 290 8.46 6.75 -20.19
CA ALA A 290 8.39 7.61 -19.01
C ALA A 290 7.54 8.87 -19.23
N ALA A 291 7.65 9.52 -20.40
CA ALA A 291 6.85 10.70 -20.74
C ALA A 291 5.34 10.40 -20.77
N GLU A 292 4.95 9.26 -21.34
CA GLU A 292 3.56 8.82 -21.38
C GLU A 292 2.97 8.59 -19.98
N LEU A 293 3.75 7.97 -19.10
CA LEU A 293 3.33 7.78 -17.70
C LEU A 293 3.15 9.14 -16.99
N GLN A 294 4.02 10.11 -17.27
CA GLN A 294 3.95 11.46 -16.71
C GLN A 294 2.80 12.30 -17.27
N ASP A 295 2.33 12.01 -18.48
CA ASP A 295 1.17 12.68 -19.06
C ASP A 295 -0.14 12.08 -18.50
N GLN A 296 -0.20 10.74 -18.36
CA GLN A 296 -1.40 10.01 -17.94
C GLN A 296 -1.38 9.57 -16.45
N ARG A 297 -0.86 10.45 -15.58
CA ARG A 297 -0.70 10.17 -14.14
C ARG A 297 -2.01 9.75 -13.46
N GLU A 298 -3.12 10.35 -13.88
CA GLU A 298 -4.44 10.10 -13.27
C GLU A 298 -4.92 8.65 -13.46
N TYR A 299 -4.39 7.93 -14.45
CA TYR A 299 -4.58 6.49 -14.59
C TYR A 299 -3.47 5.70 -13.87
N TRP A 300 -2.21 6.04 -14.14
CA TRP A 300 -1.08 5.21 -13.73
C TRP A 300 -0.80 5.22 -12.23
N ILE A 301 -1.11 6.31 -11.50
CA ILE A 301 -0.93 6.34 -10.04
C ILE A 301 -1.92 5.41 -9.34
N PRO A 302 -3.25 5.53 -9.49
CA PRO A 302 -4.17 4.59 -8.86
C PRO A 302 -3.92 3.15 -9.31
N TRP A 303 -3.58 2.93 -10.59
CA TRP A 303 -3.25 1.60 -11.09
C TRP A 303 -2.07 0.98 -10.36
N LEU A 304 -0.95 1.72 -10.26
CA LEU A 304 0.24 1.21 -9.60
C LEU A 304 0.01 1.01 -8.10
N LEU A 305 -0.64 1.97 -7.43
CA LEU A 305 -0.93 1.87 -6.01
C LEU A 305 -1.87 0.68 -5.72
N MET A 306 -2.87 0.44 -6.57
CA MET A 306 -3.72 -0.76 -6.49
C MET A 306 -2.88 -2.04 -6.54
N GLN A 307 -1.95 -2.17 -7.50
CA GLN A 307 -1.08 -3.35 -7.62
C GLN A 307 -0.15 -3.52 -6.41
N VAL A 308 0.53 -2.44 -6.00
CA VAL A 308 1.46 -2.44 -4.87
C VAL A 308 0.75 -2.79 -3.57
N VAL A 309 -0.40 -2.18 -3.29
CA VAL A 309 -1.15 -2.42 -2.05
C VAL A 309 -1.75 -3.84 -2.05
N THR A 310 -2.27 -4.33 -3.18
CA THR A 310 -2.80 -5.71 -3.27
C THR A 310 -1.73 -6.74 -2.91
N HIS A 311 -0.55 -6.65 -3.53
CA HIS A 311 0.56 -7.55 -3.19
C HIS A 311 1.06 -7.35 -1.76
N ALA A 312 1.12 -6.12 -1.26
CA ALA A 312 1.52 -5.86 0.13
C ALA A 312 0.54 -6.50 1.13
N ILE A 313 -0.78 -6.38 0.92
CA ILE A 313 -1.81 -7.02 1.73
C ILE A 313 -1.59 -8.54 1.75
N THR A 314 -1.43 -9.17 0.58
CA THR A 314 -1.22 -10.63 0.49
C THR A 314 0.07 -11.06 1.20
N ALA A 315 1.16 -10.30 1.06
CA ALA A 315 2.43 -10.59 1.72
C ALA A 315 2.32 -10.47 3.25
N ILE A 316 1.63 -9.45 3.75
CA ILE A 316 1.44 -9.21 5.19
C ILE A 316 0.47 -10.24 5.79
N LEU A 317 -0.60 -10.60 5.07
CA LEU A 317 -1.55 -11.62 5.50
C LEU A 317 -0.88 -12.99 5.70
N HIS A 318 0.12 -13.30 4.87
CA HIS A 318 0.94 -14.52 4.94
C HIS A 318 2.28 -14.30 5.65
N HIS A 319 2.40 -13.26 6.47
CA HIS A 319 3.70 -12.90 7.03
C HIS A 319 4.23 -13.96 8.02
N PRO A 320 5.48 -14.48 7.87
CA PRO A 320 5.98 -15.59 8.70
C PRO A 320 6.04 -15.28 10.20
N PHE A 321 6.35 -14.05 10.60
CA PHE A 321 6.30 -13.64 12.02
C PHE A 321 4.90 -13.84 12.63
N ILE A 322 3.84 -13.53 11.88
CA ILE A 322 2.46 -13.66 12.36
C ILE A 322 2.17 -15.13 12.65
N HIS A 323 2.42 -15.99 11.67
CA HIS A 323 2.01 -17.39 11.76
C HIS A 323 2.95 -18.24 12.62
N LEU A 324 4.27 -18.02 12.56
CA LEU A 324 5.26 -18.85 13.27
C LEU A 324 5.54 -18.37 14.70
N VAL A 325 5.26 -17.11 15.02
CA VAL A 325 5.56 -16.51 16.33
C VAL A 325 4.29 -16.04 17.03
N ALA A 326 3.55 -15.09 16.45
CA ALA A 326 2.40 -14.49 17.12
C ALA A 326 1.23 -15.45 17.36
N MET A 327 1.04 -16.41 16.44
CA MET A 327 -0.05 -17.38 16.48
C MET A 327 0.35 -18.73 17.11
N ARG A 328 1.63 -18.96 17.39
CA ARG A 328 2.17 -20.25 17.85
C ARG A 328 1.51 -20.78 19.13
N GLY A 329 1.17 -19.90 20.07
CA GLY A 329 0.57 -20.28 21.35
C GLY A 329 -0.94 -20.49 21.33
N ARG A 330 -1.61 -20.30 20.18
CA ARG A 330 -3.07 -20.29 20.08
C ARG A 330 -3.66 -21.59 19.55
N SER A 331 -2.80 -22.51 19.14
CA SER A 331 -3.19 -23.78 18.57
C SER A 331 -2.95 -24.92 19.57
N SER A 332 -3.98 -25.71 19.83
CA SER A 332 -3.86 -27.00 20.53
C SER A 332 -3.28 -28.06 19.58
N GLY A 333 -2.01 -27.92 19.19
CA GLY A 333 -1.34 -28.87 18.29
C GLY A 333 -0.29 -28.24 17.39
N LEU A 334 0.34 -29.08 16.57
CA LEU A 334 1.27 -28.65 15.52
C LEU A 334 0.51 -27.96 14.39
N GLN A 335 1.08 -26.87 13.87
CA GLN A 335 0.54 -26.18 12.71
C GLN A 335 0.63 -27.08 11.47
N ALA A 336 -0.37 -27.02 10.59
CA ALA A 336 -0.37 -27.77 9.35
C ALA A 336 0.81 -27.33 8.47
N ARG A 337 1.65 -28.29 8.05
CA ARG A 337 2.86 -28.00 7.26
C ARG A 337 2.54 -27.41 5.89
N SER A 338 1.42 -27.79 5.27
CA SER A 338 0.93 -27.20 4.03
C SER A 338 0.57 -25.73 4.19
N PHE A 339 -0.11 -25.37 5.27
CA PHE A 339 -0.41 -23.98 5.60
C PHE A 339 0.88 -23.15 5.77
N LEU A 340 1.88 -23.70 6.47
CA LEU A 340 3.17 -23.01 6.65
C LEU A 340 3.98 -22.89 5.34
N GLN A 341 3.91 -23.91 4.47
CA GLN A 341 4.52 -23.84 3.14
C GLN A 341 3.87 -22.71 2.32
N GLN A 342 2.54 -22.70 2.22
CA GLN A 342 1.78 -21.65 1.54
C GLN A 342 2.08 -20.27 2.11
N THR A 343 2.16 -20.14 3.43
CA THR A 343 2.51 -18.90 4.12
C THR A 343 3.83 -18.32 3.60
N VAL A 344 4.89 -19.13 3.56
CA VAL A 344 6.19 -18.67 3.09
C VAL A 344 6.21 -18.37 1.59
N ASP A 345 5.59 -19.24 0.78
CA ASP A 345 5.57 -19.06 -0.67
C ASP A 345 4.83 -17.78 -1.06
N GLN A 346 3.66 -17.53 -0.45
CA GLN A 346 2.88 -16.32 -0.67
C GLN A 346 3.59 -15.06 -0.18
N ALA A 347 4.24 -15.12 1.00
CA ALA A 347 5.00 -13.97 1.51
C ALA A 347 6.17 -13.59 0.59
N LEU A 348 6.96 -14.57 0.15
CA LEU A 348 8.11 -14.34 -0.73
C LEU A 348 7.69 -13.87 -2.11
N PHE A 349 6.68 -14.50 -2.71
CA PHE A 349 6.19 -14.13 -4.04
C PHE A 349 5.64 -12.69 -4.06
N ASN A 350 4.75 -12.36 -3.13
CA ASN A 350 4.09 -11.06 -3.13
C ASN A 350 5.02 -9.93 -2.69
N SER A 351 5.93 -10.17 -1.74
CA SER A 351 6.96 -9.16 -1.39
C SER A 351 7.88 -8.84 -2.57
N ALA A 352 8.28 -9.86 -3.35
CA ALA A 352 9.08 -9.65 -4.55
C ALA A 352 8.35 -8.80 -5.60
N TRP A 353 7.03 -8.96 -5.76
CA TRP A 353 6.22 -8.13 -6.66
C TRP A 353 6.14 -6.67 -6.23
N VAL A 354 5.95 -6.41 -4.92
CA VAL A 354 6.00 -5.03 -4.37
C VAL A 354 7.32 -4.36 -4.77
N PHE A 355 8.45 -5.02 -4.53
CA PHE A 355 9.78 -4.44 -4.83
C PHE A 355 10.00 -4.29 -6.34
N LYS A 356 9.58 -5.26 -7.14
CA LYS A 356 9.71 -5.21 -8.61
C LYS A 356 8.96 -4.03 -9.21
N LEU A 357 7.70 -3.82 -8.80
CA LEU A 357 6.87 -2.71 -9.29
C LEU A 357 7.48 -1.35 -8.93
N LEU A 358 7.93 -1.18 -7.68
CA LEU A 358 8.52 0.07 -7.24
C LEU A 358 9.90 0.34 -7.86
N ARG A 359 10.75 -0.69 -8.05
CA ARG A 359 12.02 -0.55 -8.79
C ARG A 359 11.80 -0.12 -10.23
N LEU A 360 10.81 -0.70 -10.90
CA LEU A 360 10.45 -0.30 -12.26
C LEU A 360 10.02 1.17 -12.34
N CYS A 361 9.35 1.67 -11.30
CA CYS A 361 9.02 3.09 -11.21
C CYS A 361 10.27 3.97 -11.06
N GLU A 362 11.28 3.54 -10.29
CA GLU A 362 12.57 4.23 -10.19
C GLU A 362 13.31 4.25 -11.54
N GLU A 363 13.33 3.12 -12.25
CA GLU A 363 13.92 3.00 -13.59
C GLU A 363 13.25 3.94 -14.60
N LEU A 364 11.92 4.04 -14.56
CA LEU A 364 11.11 4.90 -15.42
C LEU A 364 11.03 6.36 -14.93
N ARG A 365 11.71 6.70 -13.81
CA ARG A 365 11.62 8.03 -13.15
C ARG A 365 10.17 8.46 -12.89
N PHE A 366 9.33 7.50 -12.55
CA PHE A 366 7.94 7.69 -12.18
C PHE A 366 7.83 7.71 -10.65
N GLU A 367 7.85 8.89 -10.06
CA GLU A 367 8.01 9.04 -8.63
C GLU A 367 6.73 8.70 -7.84
N ILE A 368 6.88 7.83 -6.84
CA ILE A 368 5.84 7.48 -5.88
C ILE A 368 6.17 8.11 -4.52
N CYS A 369 5.33 9.06 -4.13
CA CYS A 369 5.41 9.84 -2.92
C CYS A 369 4.35 9.43 -1.89
N ASP A 370 3.66 8.30 -2.08
CA ASP A 370 2.56 7.92 -1.21
C ASP A 370 3.05 7.48 0.20
N PRO A 371 2.54 8.07 1.30
CA PRO A 371 2.96 7.70 2.66
C PRO A 371 2.55 6.27 3.03
N LEU A 372 1.39 5.77 2.60
CA LEU A 372 0.95 4.39 2.88
C LEU A 372 1.90 3.38 2.22
N VAL A 373 2.36 3.64 0.99
CA VAL A 373 3.38 2.79 0.34
C VAL A 373 4.64 2.68 1.20
N GLY A 374 5.11 3.81 1.77
CA GLY A 374 6.22 3.80 2.72
C GLY A 374 5.97 2.93 3.95
N GLN A 375 4.76 3.00 4.52
CA GLN A 375 4.40 2.16 5.66
C GLN A 375 4.37 0.68 5.30
N LEU A 376 3.76 0.33 4.16
CA LEU A 376 3.66 -1.04 3.67
C LEU A 376 5.03 -1.63 3.36
N VAL A 377 5.90 -0.88 2.66
CA VAL A 377 7.27 -1.31 2.37
C VAL A 377 8.04 -1.58 3.66
N ALA A 378 7.87 -0.76 4.69
CA ALA A 378 8.54 -1.00 5.98
C ALA A 378 8.09 -2.32 6.65
N VAL A 379 6.81 -2.69 6.53
CA VAL A 379 6.31 -3.99 7.03
C VAL A 379 6.82 -5.13 6.15
N VAL A 380 6.63 -5.02 4.83
CA VAL A 380 7.01 -6.05 3.85
C VAL A 380 8.53 -6.30 3.87
N ALA A 381 9.36 -5.29 4.13
CA ALA A 381 10.81 -5.41 4.28
C ALA A 381 11.23 -6.33 5.44
N THR A 382 10.35 -6.59 6.40
CA THR A 382 10.65 -7.55 7.46
C THR A 382 10.62 -9.00 6.96
N ILE A 383 10.01 -9.29 5.80
CA ILE A 383 10.08 -10.60 5.14
C ILE A 383 11.51 -10.89 4.64
N PRO A 384 12.14 -10.10 3.76
CA PRO A 384 13.54 -10.33 3.38
C PRO A 384 14.48 -10.20 4.59
N TRP A 385 14.15 -9.40 5.61
CA TRP A 385 14.92 -9.40 6.86
C TRP A 385 14.97 -10.77 7.57
N LEU A 386 13.87 -11.53 7.54
CA LEU A 386 13.82 -12.90 8.03
C LEU A 386 14.63 -13.82 7.09
N PHE A 387 14.40 -13.73 5.78
CA PHE A 387 14.99 -14.65 4.79
C PHE A 387 16.45 -14.38 4.42
N GLN A 388 17.05 -13.25 4.78
CA GLN A 388 18.49 -13.01 4.59
C GLN A 388 19.36 -13.99 5.41
N ARG A 389 18.75 -14.72 6.36
CA ARG A 389 19.36 -15.77 7.17
C ARG A 389 18.83 -17.17 6.80
N ALA A 390 18.23 -17.33 5.63
CA ALA A 390 17.76 -18.62 5.13
C ALA A 390 18.93 -19.59 4.87
N ILE A 391 18.63 -20.90 4.91
CA ILE A 391 19.62 -21.95 4.61
C ILE A 391 20.00 -21.95 3.14
N ASP A 392 19.04 -21.65 2.24
CA ASP A 392 19.31 -21.52 0.82
C ASP A 392 20.10 -20.23 0.55
N PRO A 393 21.34 -20.32 0.05
CA PRO A 393 22.19 -19.15 -0.17
C PRO A 393 21.64 -18.21 -1.25
N LYS A 394 20.90 -18.71 -2.25
CA LYS A 394 20.29 -17.86 -3.28
C LYS A 394 19.16 -17.02 -2.70
N VAL A 395 18.32 -17.63 -1.86
CA VAL A 395 17.24 -16.93 -1.16
C VAL A 395 17.82 -15.91 -0.19
N ALA A 396 18.86 -16.27 0.57
CA ALA A 396 19.53 -15.39 1.51
C ALA A 396 20.15 -14.15 0.81
N GLU A 397 20.88 -14.35 -0.28
CA GLU A 397 21.52 -13.24 -1.00
C GLU A 397 20.49 -12.32 -1.66
N LYS A 398 19.45 -12.87 -2.29
CA LYS A 398 18.36 -12.08 -2.85
C LYS A 398 17.65 -11.26 -1.76
N ALA A 399 17.35 -11.88 -0.63
CA ALA A 399 16.68 -11.22 0.49
C ALA A 399 17.54 -10.09 1.07
N LYS A 400 18.86 -10.28 1.17
CA LYS A 400 19.79 -9.21 1.58
C LYS A 400 19.75 -8.01 0.62
N GLY A 401 19.81 -8.25 -0.69
CA GLY A 401 19.71 -7.19 -1.69
C GLY A 401 18.35 -6.47 -1.67
N ASP A 402 17.26 -7.22 -1.49
CA ASP A 402 15.92 -6.65 -1.37
C ASP A 402 15.76 -5.79 -0.11
N LEU A 403 16.28 -6.25 1.04
CA LEU A 403 16.27 -5.48 2.28
C LEU A 403 17.06 -4.17 2.15
N GLU A 404 18.25 -4.22 1.56
CA GLU A 404 19.09 -3.02 1.37
C GLU A 404 18.38 -1.99 0.47
N TRP A 405 17.77 -2.46 -0.63
CA TRP A 405 16.97 -1.59 -1.48
C TRP A 405 15.78 -0.97 -0.73
N CYS A 406 15.07 -1.75 0.09
CA CYS A 406 13.95 -1.25 0.90
C CYS A 406 14.38 -0.12 1.83
N LYS A 407 15.53 -0.26 2.50
CA LYS A 407 16.07 0.79 3.38
C LYS A 407 16.34 2.07 2.60
N GLY A 408 16.97 1.97 1.44
CA GLY A 408 17.22 3.13 0.56
C GLY A 408 15.93 3.79 0.05
N PHE A 409 14.90 2.99 -0.27
CA PHE A 409 13.59 3.52 -0.65
C PHE A 409 12.93 4.30 0.51
N LEU A 410 12.92 3.71 1.71
CA LEU A 410 12.36 4.36 2.91
C LEU A 410 13.12 5.62 3.29
N GLU A 411 14.45 5.63 3.17
CA GLU A 411 15.29 6.80 3.42
C GLU A 411 14.91 7.96 2.50
N ARG A 412 14.79 7.71 1.18
CA ARG A 412 14.34 8.73 0.22
C ARG A 412 12.96 9.26 0.57
N LEU A 413 12.00 8.37 0.82
CA LEU A 413 10.62 8.75 1.13
C LEU A 413 10.50 9.50 2.46
N SER A 414 11.40 9.24 3.42
CA SER A 414 11.43 9.93 4.71
C SER A 414 11.74 11.43 4.61
N SER A 415 12.36 11.86 3.50
CA SER A 415 12.62 13.28 3.24
C SER A 415 11.32 14.08 3.05
N THR A 416 10.29 13.43 2.50
CA THR A 416 8.92 13.91 2.32
C THR A 416 8.08 13.65 3.58
N TRP A 417 8.18 12.45 4.13
CA TRP A 417 7.37 11.97 5.25
C TRP A 417 8.22 11.58 6.46
N PRO A 418 8.47 12.49 7.41
CA PRO A 418 9.39 12.24 8.53
C PRO A 418 9.03 11.01 9.39
N HIS A 419 7.75 10.65 9.51
CA HIS A 419 7.33 9.46 10.23
C HIS A 419 7.82 8.14 9.61
N ILE A 420 8.21 8.14 8.32
CA ILE A 420 8.84 6.99 7.67
C ILE A 420 10.28 6.79 8.16
N ALA A 421 10.99 7.85 8.57
CA ALA A 421 12.33 7.73 9.16
C ALA A 421 12.30 6.86 10.43
N GLN A 422 11.27 7.03 11.27
CA GLN A 422 11.08 6.20 12.46
C GLN A 422 10.88 4.71 12.09
N LYS A 423 10.16 4.41 11.01
CA LYS A 423 9.99 3.03 10.53
C LYS A 423 11.32 2.43 10.04
N LEU A 424 12.15 3.24 9.38
CA LEU A 424 13.49 2.85 8.98
C LEU A 424 14.39 2.56 10.20
N GLU A 425 14.33 3.40 11.24
CA GLU A 425 15.06 3.20 12.51
C GLU A 425 14.64 1.89 13.20
N LEU A 426 13.34 1.57 13.21
CA LEU A 426 12.84 0.29 13.74
C LEU A 426 13.40 -0.91 12.96
N LEU A 427 13.47 -0.81 11.63
CA LEU A 427 14.03 -1.85 10.78
C LEU A 427 15.55 -2.02 11.01
N GLN A 428 16.29 -0.93 11.20
CA GLN A 428 17.72 -0.96 11.55
C GLN A 428 17.97 -1.51 12.97
N SER A 429 17.04 -1.26 13.89
CA SER A 429 17.08 -1.81 15.26
C SER A 429 16.90 -3.33 15.27
N LEU A 430 16.12 -3.87 14.33
CA LEU A 430 15.99 -5.32 14.15
C LEU A 430 17.33 -5.96 13.75
N ASP A 431 18.08 -5.37 12.82
CA ASP A 431 19.41 -5.86 12.44
C ASP A 431 20.38 -5.89 13.64
N SER A 432 20.45 -4.78 14.37
CA SER A 432 21.31 -4.65 15.54
C SER A 432 20.99 -5.68 16.63
N THR A 433 19.71 -5.99 16.83
CA THR A 433 19.27 -7.00 17.81
C THR A 433 19.67 -8.41 17.39
N ALA A 434 19.46 -8.76 16.11
CA ALA A 434 19.74 -10.10 15.61
C ALA A 434 21.24 -10.41 15.60
N ASP A 435 22.09 -9.44 15.25
CA ASP A 435 23.53 -9.63 15.19
C ASP A 435 24.14 -9.89 16.58
N ASN A 436 23.65 -9.18 17.61
CA ASN A 436 24.08 -9.35 19.00
C ASN A 436 23.65 -10.70 19.63
N ASN A 437 22.62 -11.35 19.10
CA ASN A 437 22.05 -12.59 19.64
C ASN A 437 22.42 -13.85 18.82
N SER A 438 23.43 -13.76 17.96
CA SER A 438 23.91 -14.86 17.12
C SER A 438 24.51 -15.99 17.97
N GLN A 439 23.75 -17.04 18.29
CA GLN A 439 24.34 -18.27 18.85
C GLN A 439 24.99 -19.12 17.73
N PRO A 440 26.15 -19.76 17.98
CA PRO A 440 26.80 -20.62 17.01
C PRO A 440 25.94 -21.85 16.67
N PRO A 441 26.01 -22.37 15.42
CA PRO A 441 25.09 -23.37 14.91
C PRO A 441 25.34 -24.75 15.52
N ALA A 442 24.58 -25.11 16.55
CA ALA A 442 24.45 -26.49 17.02
C ALA A 442 23.24 -27.16 16.34
N GLY A 443 23.41 -27.58 15.08
CA GLY A 443 22.52 -28.56 14.42
C GLY A 443 21.25 -28.02 13.76
N LYS A 444 21.18 -28.19 12.43
CA LYS A 444 20.03 -28.00 11.51
C LYS A 444 19.13 -26.80 11.84
N GLY A 445 19.45 -25.63 11.28
CA GLY A 445 18.57 -24.45 11.18
C GLY A 445 19.14 -23.21 11.88
N ILE A 446 19.13 -22.06 11.20
CA ILE A 446 19.47 -20.77 11.80
C ILE A 446 18.23 -20.27 12.55
N SER A 447 18.32 -20.23 13.88
CA SER A 447 17.31 -19.61 14.74
C SER A 447 17.64 -18.14 14.92
N ILE A 448 16.68 -17.25 14.63
CA ILE A 448 16.83 -15.81 14.84
C ILE A 448 16.14 -15.44 16.14
N ALA A 449 16.88 -14.80 17.05
CA ALA A 449 16.33 -14.19 18.25
C ALA A 449 16.12 -12.69 18.03
N PHE A 450 14.94 -12.19 18.38
CA PHE A 450 14.58 -10.79 18.19
C PHE A 450 13.46 -10.37 19.15
N HIS A 451 13.25 -9.07 19.29
CA HIS A 451 12.17 -8.50 20.10
C HIS A 451 10.87 -8.39 19.27
N PRO A 452 9.79 -9.14 19.58
CA PRO A 452 8.52 -9.06 18.85
C PRO A 452 7.89 -7.67 18.83
N ALA A 453 8.19 -6.85 19.84
CA ALA A 453 7.69 -5.48 19.95
C ALA A 453 8.12 -4.61 18.75
N LEU A 454 9.31 -4.84 18.19
CA LEU A 454 9.80 -4.11 17.02
C LEU A 454 9.01 -4.45 15.75
N PHE A 455 8.69 -5.74 15.56
CA PHE A 455 7.79 -6.18 14.47
C PHE A 455 6.40 -5.56 14.63
N TRP A 456 5.83 -5.59 15.83
CA TRP A 456 4.51 -5.01 16.07
C TRP A 456 4.49 -3.49 15.90
N ALA A 457 5.57 -2.78 16.20
CA ALA A 457 5.67 -1.35 15.93
C ALA A 457 5.65 -1.03 14.42
N LEU A 458 6.07 -1.98 13.57
CA LEU A 458 5.98 -1.86 12.11
C LEU A 458 4.60 -2.26 11.58
N VAL A 459 4.12 -3.45 11.96
CA VAL A 459 2.89 -4.10 11.46
C VAL A 459 1.61 -3.44 11.98
N ASP A 460 1.62 -2.99 13.23
CA ASP A 460 0.46 -2.44 13.94
C ASP A 460 0.79 -1.05 14.53
N PRO A 461 1.10 -0.05 13.68
CA PRO A 461 1.57 1.25 14.14
C PRO A 461 0.42 2.07 14.75
N LYS A 462 0.63 2.66 15.93
CA LYS A 462 -0.24 3.74 16.42
C LYS A 462 0.35 5.09 16.00
N ILE A 463 -0.45 6.01 15.47
CA ILE A 463 0.05 7.36 15.16
C ILE A 463 0.66 8.03 16.41
N SER A 464 0.09 7.79 17.59
CA SER A 464 0.54 8.39 18.85
C SER A 464 1.88 7.82 19.33
N GLN A 465 2.31 6.68 18.78
CA GLN A 465 3.62 6.09 19.02
C GLN A 465 4.71 6.68 18.09
N MET A 466 4.40 7.73 17.32
CA MET A 466 5.37 8.48 16.50
C MET A 466 6.32 9.40 17.30
N THR A 467 6.40 9.19 18.61
CA THR A 467 7.38 9.83 19.52
C THR A 467 8.30 8.73 20.04
N PRO A 468 9.62 8.98 20.27
CA PRO A 468 10.52 7.93 20.75
C PRO A 468 9.96 7.30 22.02
N LEU A 469 9.98 5.97 22.08
CA LEU A 469 9.58 5.19 23.26
C LEU A 469 10.51 5.50 24.43
N HIS A 470 10.26 6.60 25.13
CA HIS A 470 10.76 6.84 26.46
C HIS A 470 9.59 6.65 27.44
N GLY A 471 9.43 5.40 27.87
CA GLY A 471 8.63 5.06 29.04
C GLY A 471 7.30 4.38 28.73
N GLU A 472 7.35 3.09 28.44
CA GLU A 472 6.33 2.18 28.98
C GLU A 472 7.04 1.13 29.86
N SER A 473 6.45 0.91 31.03
CA SER A 473 7.02 0.26 32.20
C SER A 473 7.08 -1.27 32.13
N SER A 474 8.23 -1.79 32.57
CA SER A 474 8.38 -2.98 33.43
C SER A 474 7.73 -4.30 32.99
N SER A 475 8.26 -4.90 31.93
CA SER A 475 8.58 -6.34 31.93
C SER A 475 9.81 -6.52 31.05
N ARG A 476 10.73 -7.42 31.40
CA ARG A 476 11.84 -7.75 30.48
C ARG A 476 11.21 -8.17 29.16
N PRO A 477 11.48 -7.52 28.02
CA PRO A 477 10.93 -7.96 26.76
C PRO A 477 11.44 -9.38 26.52
N GLN A 478 10.52 -10.33 26.37
CA GLN A 478 10.89 -11.71 26.06
C GLN A 478 11.31 -11.77 24.60
N ASP A 479 12.56 -12.15 24.37
CA ASP A 479 13.04 -12.45 23.02
C ASP A 479 12.23 -13.62 22.45
N ALA A 480 11.73 -13.44 21.23
CA ALA A 480 11.17 -14.53 20.47
C ALA A 480 12.25 -15.16 19.61
N MET A 481 12.19 -16.49 19.48
CA MET A 481 13.02 -17.24 18.56
C MET A 481 12.16 -17.74 17.41
N ILE A 482 12.55 -17.38 16.19
CA ILE A 482 11.94 -17.91 14.96
C ILE A 482 12.96 -18.76 14.23
N ARG A 483 12.52 -19.93 13.77
CA ARG A 483 13.29 -20.79 12.87
C ARG A 483 12.62 -20.71 11.51
N ILE A 484 13.28 -20.04 10.57
CA ILE A 484 12.75 -19.86 9.22
C ILE A 484 13.25 -20.99 8.34
N SER A 485 12.34 -21.57 7.57
CA SER A 485 12.61 -22.50 6.50
C SER A 485 11.92 -22.00 5.24
N THR A 486 12.52 -22.26 4.08
CA THR A 486 11.86 -22.11 2.77
C THR A 486 10.96 -23.32 2.46
N HIS A 487 11.17 -24.44 3.15
CA HIS A 487 10.42 -25.67 2.98
C HIS A 487 9.89 -26.21 4.32
N TYR A 488 8.57 -26.35 4.43
CA TYR A 488 7.87 -27.02 5.52
C TYR A 488 7.27 -28.36 5.07
N ILE A 489 7.10 -28.56 3.76
CA ILE A 489 6.84 -29.86 3.14
C ILE A 489 8.14 -30.35 2.53
N HIS A 490 8.50 -31.62 2.77
CA HIS A 490 9.67 -32.22 2.16
C HIS A 490 9.34 -32.66 0.73
N PRO A 491 10.10 -32.22 -0.29
CA PRO A 491 10.00 -32.85 -1.60
C PRO A 491 10.40 -34.33 -1.47
N LEU A 492 9.78 -35.19 -2.28
CA LEU A 492 10.19 -36.58 -2.41
C LEU A 492 11.61 -36.59 -2.98
N THR A 493 12.63 -36.77 -2.14
CA THR A 493 13.97 -37.06 -2.63
C THR A 493 13.96 -38.47 -3.18
N GLU A 494 13.96 -38.60 -4.51
CA GLU A 494 14.46 -39.81 -5.16
C GLU A 494 15.91 -39.99 -4.72
N THR A 495 16.09 -40.89 -3.77
CA THR A 495 17.42 -41.29 -3.38
C THR A 495 17.90 -42.15 -4.54
N GLN A 496 18.69 -41.59 -5.47
CA GLN A 496 19.38 -42.40 -6.45
C GLN A 496 20.28 -43.37 -5.68
N VAL A 497 19.76 -44.58 -5.45
CA VAL A 497 20.55 -45.71 -4.98
C VAL A 497 21.46 -46.05 -6.15
N SER A 498 22.68 -45.49 -6.11
CA SER A 498 23.77 -45.96 -6.96
C SER A 498 24.10 -47.40 -6.56
N GLN A 499 23.36 -48.37 -7.11
CA GLN A 499 23.79 -49.76 -7.13
C GLN A 499 24.42 -50.07 -8.48
N SER A 500 25.67 -50.47 -8.38
CA SER A 500 26.57 -50.91 -9.43
C SER A 500 26.05 -52.14 -10.21
N ALA A 501 25.85 -51.95 -11.52
CA ALA A 501 25.99 -52.90 -12.65
C ALA A 501 24.96 -54.05 -12.83
N PRO A 502 24.88 -54.68 -14.03
CA PRO A 502 24.86 -54.11 -15.39
C PRO A 502 23.60 -54.52 -16.19
N SER A 503 23.15 -53.62 -17.08
CA SER A 503 22.38 -53.85 -18.31
C SER A 503 21.38 -55.02 -18.35
N GLN A 504 20.08 -54.75 -18.14
CA GLN A 504 19.00 -55.18 -19.04
C GLN A 504 17.89 -54.12 -19.03
N ARG A 505 17.41 -53.76 -20.23
CA ARG A 505 16.30 -52.83 -20.46
C ARG A 505 15.02 -53.45 -19.91
N GLU A 506 14.40 -52.79 -18.93
CA GLU A 506 12.96 -52.82 -18.71
C GLU A 506 12.52 -51.37 -18.48
N GLU A 507 11.59 -50.91 -19.32
CA GLU A 507 10.96 -49.60 -19.24
C GLU A 507 10.13 -49.52 -17.95
N SER A 508 10.67 -48.88 -16.91
CA SER A 508 9.88 -48.51 -15.74
C SER A 508 9.15 -47.21 -16.04
N PHE A 509 7.84 -47.28 -16.22
CA PHE A 509 6.95 -46.13 -16.23
C PHE A 509 6.98 -45.49 -14.83
N ASP A 510 7.52 -44.29 -14.71
CA ASP A 510 7.46 -43.47 -13.51
C ASP A 510 6.22 -42.55 -13.59
N PRO A 511 5.22 -42.68 -12.69
CA PRO A 511 4.00 -41.85 -12.74
C PRO A 511 4.23 -40.37 -12.42
N PHE A 512 5.46 -39.97 -12.04
CA PHE A 512 5.77 -38.62 -11.55
C PHE A 512 6.78 -37.83 -12.40
N MET A 513 7.25 -38.36 -13.53
CA MET A 513 7.93 -37.53 -14.53
C MET A 513 6.88 -36.71 -15.30
N PHE A 514 6.62 -35.50 -14.81
CA PHE A 514 5.98 -34.48 -15.62
C PHE A 514 7.03 -33.89 -16.57
N ASP A 515 6.94 -34.25 -17.86
CA ASP A 515 7.59 -33.47 -18.90
C ASP A 515 6.93 -32.08 -18.91
N VAL A 516 7.68 -31.08 -18.46
CA VAL A 516 7.22 -29.69 -18.34
C VAL A 516 6.93 -29.10 -19.74
N GLY A 517 7.26 -29.81 -20.82
CA GLY A 517 6.92 -29.46 -22.21
C GLY A 517 5.53 -29.90 -22.70
N GLU A 518 4.81 -30.79 -22.01
CA GLU A 518 3.49 -31.31 -22.46
C GLU A 518 2.30 -30.90 -21.57
N LEU A 519 2.50 -30.05 -20.57
CA LEU A 519 1.43 -29.60 -19.66
C LEU A 519 0.66 -28.36 -20.14
N GLU A 520 0.95 -27.84 -21.34
CA GLU A 520 0.05 -26.89 -22.00
C GLU A 520 -1.08 -27.69 -22.65
N GLU A 521 -2.29 -27.55 -22.10
CA GLU A 521 -3.56 -28.13 -22.56
C GLU A 521 -3.90 -29.57 -22.09
N VAL A 522 -3.98 -29.80 -20.78
CA VAL A 522 -4.86 -30.87 -20.28
C VAL A 522 -6.30 -30.34 -20.24
N ASN A 523 -7.09 -30.64 -21.28
CA ASN A 523 -8.52 -30.38 -21.28
C ASN A 523 -9.21 -31.31 -20.28
N LEU A 524 -9.55 -30.78 -19.10
CA LEU A 524 -10.16 -31.52 -17.99
C LEU A 524 -11.48 -32.23 -18.40
N ASN A 525 -12.14 -31.83 -19.49
CA ASN A 525 -13.35 -32.49 -19.98
C ASN A 525 -13.11 -33.95 -20.44
N ASP A 526 -11.91 -34.29 -20.93
CA ASP A 526 -11.57 -35.67 -21.31
C ASP A 526 -11.28 -36.56 -20.10
N ILE A 527 -10.96 -35.96 -18.95
CA ILE A 527 -10.80 -36.69 -17.68
C ILE A 527 -12.17 -36.94 -17.06
N PHE A 528 -13.08 -35.96 -17.10
CA PHE A 528 -14.43 -36.10 -16.50
C PHE A 528 -15.36 -37.05 -17.27
N SER A 529 -15.16 -37.23 -18.58
CA SER A 529 -15.90 -38.22 -19.38
C SER A 529 -15.61 -39.67 -18.97
N GLN A 530 -14.51 -39.93 -18.25
CA GLN A 530 -14.16 -41.26 -17.74
C GLN A 530 -14.75 -41.56 -16.35
N PHE A 531 -15.27 -40.55 -15.64
CA PHE A 531 -15.77 -40.69 -14.25
C PHE A 531 -17.29 -40.58 -14.11
N LEU A 532 -18.02 -40.31 -15.19
CA LEU A 532 -19.49 -40.34 -15.20
C LEU A 532 -19.95 -41.59 -15.96
N PRO A 533 -20.55 -42.59 -15.30
CA PRO A 533 -21.28 -43.63 -16.01
C PRO A 533 -22.52 -42.98 -16.64
N ASP A 534 -22.76 -43.27 -17.91
CA ASP A 534 -23.93 -42.86 -18.68
C ASP A 534 -25.22 -42.94 -17.86
N ILE A 535 -25.75 -41.79 -17.42
CA ILE A 535 -27.16 -41.67 -17.05
C ILE A 535 -27.86 -41.01 -18.22
N TYR A 536 -28.05 -41.80 -19.27
CA TYR A 536 -29.13 -41.62 -20.22
C TYR A 536 -29.72 -43.00 -20.51
N ASP A 537 -30.79 -43.32 -19.78
CA ASP A 537 -31.97 -43.98 -20.34
C ASP A 537 -33.01 -44.16 -19.21
N ILE A 538 -34.11 -43.42 -19.30
CA ILE A 538 -35.49 -43.92 -19.28
C ILE A 538 -36.37 -42.77 -19.79
N GLN A 539 -37.19 -43.12 -20.78
CA GLN A 539 -38.14 -42.32 -21.55
C GLN A 539 -39.13 -41.51 -20.72
#